data_AF-A0A972Q1C5-F1
#
_entry.id   AF-A0A972Q1C5-F1
#
_cell.length_a   1.000
_cell.length_b   1.000
_cell.length_c   1.000
_cell.angle_alpha   90.00
_cell.angle_beta   90.00
_cell.angle_gamma   90.00
#
_symmetry.space_group_name_H-M   'P 1'
#
loop_
_entity.id
_entity.type
_entity.pdbx_description
1 polymer ?
#
loop_
_entity_poly.entity_id
_entity_poly.type
_entity_poly.pdbx_seq_one_letter_code
_entity_poly.pdbx_strand_id
1 'polypeptide(L)' 'MRKQAVQMYVDGINLRRIARHFGIHHRTVSLWVQASAASLPEAPVPSEVKTAEMDELFTFIGNKKTGSTS' A
#
# COMPACT_ATOMS: atom_id res chain seq x y z
N MET A 1 -5.15 -17.04 -3.30
CA MET A 1 -5.54 -16.10 -2.21
C MET A 1 -4.57 -14.92 -2.05
N ARG A 2 -3.30 -15.11 -1.62
CA ARG A 2 -2.40 -13.96 -1.32
C ARG A 2 -2.17 -13.01 -2.50
N LYS A 3 -1.81 -13.55 -3.68
CA LYS A 3 -1.63 -12.76 -4.92
C LYS A 3 -2.89 -11.95 -5.29
N GLN A 4 -4.07 -12.57 -5.17
CA GLN A 4 -5.35 -11.91 -5.43
C GLN A 4 -5.64 -10.79 -4.42
N ALA A 5 -5.35 -11.01 -3.13
CA ALA A 5 -5.52 -9.98 -2.10
C ALA A 5 -4.58 -8.78 -2.35
N VAL A 6 -3.35 -9.01 -2.81
CA VAL A 6 -2.41 -7.94 -3.20
C VAL A 6 -2.92 -7.21 -4.44
N GLN A 7 -3.40 -7.93 -5.46
CA GLN A 7 -3.99 -7.30 -6.64
C GLN A 7 -5.15 -6.38 -6.27
N MET A 8 -6.09 -6.86 -5.45
CA MET A 8 -7.22 -6.05 -4.96
C MET A 8 -6.76 -4.79 -4.22
N TYR A 9 -5.64 -4.84 -3.49
CA TYR A 9 -5.07 -3.66 -2.83
C TYR A 9 -4.51 -2.65 -3.83
N VAL A 10 -3.79 -3.12 -4.85
CA VAL A 10 -3.26 -2.27 -5.95
C VAL A 10 -4.41 -1.64 -6.74
N ASP A 11 -5.52 -2.36 -6.91
CA ASP A 11 -6.76 -1.84 -7.53
C ASP A 11 -7.51 -0.81 -6.64
N GLY A 12 -6.95 -0.44 -5.48
CA GLY A 12 -7.50 0.57 -4.58
C GLY A 12 -8.51 0.05 -3.55
N ILE A 13 -8.69 -1.27 -3.43
CA ILE A 13 -9.64 -1.83 -2.46
C ILE A 13 -9.04 -1.77 -1.04
N ASN A 14 -9.84 -1.26 -0.10
CA ASN A 14 -9.42 -1.13 1.29
C ASN A 14 -9.13 -2.51 1.95
N LEU A 15 -8.13 -2.54 2.85
CA LEU A 15 -7.67 -3.76 3.53
C LEU A 15 -8.79 -4.53 4.26
N ARG A 16 -9.72 -3.82 4.91
CA ARG A 16 -10.86 -4.43 5.63
C ARG A 16 -11.87 -5.06 4.66
N ARG A 17 -12.08 -4.48 3.48
CA ARG A 17 -12.98 -4.98 2.44
C ARG A 17 -12.42 -6.23 1.80
N ILE A 18 -11.11 -6.24 1.50
CA ILE A 18 -10.39 -7.44 1.05
C ILE A 18 -10.53 -8.54 2.10
N ALA A 19 -10.29 -8.21 3.37
CA ALA A 19 -10.38 -9.17 4.47
C ALA A 19 -11.79 -9.78 4.62
N ARG A 20 -12.85 -8.96 4.45
CA ARG A 20 -14.24 -9.45 4.43
C ARG A 20 -14.52 -10.38 3.26
N HIS A 21 -13.96 -10.13 2.09
CA HIS A 21 -14.12 -11.00 0.92
C HIS A 21 -13.57 -12.41 1.16
N PHE A 22 -12.50 -12.54 1.96
CA PHE A 22 -11.86 -13.82 2.27
C PHE A 22 -12.20 -14.37 3.67
N GLY A 23 -13.02 -13.68 4.48
CA GLY A 23 -13.35 -14.11 5.83
C GLY A 23 -12.15 -14.15 6.80
N ILE A 24 -11.15 -13.28 6.61
CA ILE A 24 -9.92 -13.24 7.43
C ILE A 24 -9.76 -11.92 8.17
N HIS A 25 -8.79 -11.85 9.08
CA HIS A 25 -8.44 -10.61 9.76
C HIS A 25 -7.65 -9.66 8.83
N HIS A 26 -8.01 -8.37 8.82
CA HIS A 26 -7.38 -7.37 7.93
C HIS A 26 -5.86 -7.20 8.13
N ARG A 27 -5.35 -7.48 9.33
CA ARG A 27 -3.89 -7.49 9.59
C ARG A 27 -3.16 -8.52 8.71
N THR A 28 -3.78 -9.65 8.42
CA THR A 28 -3.20 -10.68 7.55
C THR A 28 -3.00 -10.15 6.13
N VAL A 29 -4.00 -9.41 5.60
CA VAL A 29 -3.88 -8.75 4.29
C VAL A 29 -2.76 -7.71 4.29
N SER A 30 -2.69 -6.88 5.34
CA SER A 30 -1.63 -5.87 5.50
C SER A 30 -0.23 -6.50 5.48
N LEU A 31 -0.03 -7.63 6.16
CA LEU A 31 1.25 -8.33 6.18
C LEU A 31 1.62 -8.89 4.81
N TRP A 32 0.65 -9.39 4.04
CA TRP A 32 0.91 -9.85 2.67
C TRP A 32 1.29 -8.71 1.72
N VAL A 33 0.61 -7.56 1.85
CA VAL A 33 0.97 -6.35 1.10
C VAL A 33 2.40 -5.91 1.45
N GLN A 34 2.74 -5.84 2.73
CA GLN A 34 4.08 -5.47 3.18
C GLN A 34 5.16 -6.43 2.67
N ALA A 35 4.92 -7.74 2.77
CA ALA A 35 5.84 -8.76 2.27
C ALA A 35 6.02 -8.67 0.74
N SER A 36 4.93 -8.42 0.01
CA SER A 36 4.98 -8.24 -1.45
C SER A 36 5.72 -6.97 -1.85
N ALA A 37 5.53 -5.87 -1.12
CA ALA A 37 6.23 -4.61 -1.37
C ALA A 37 7.73 -4.74 -1.10
N ALA A 38 8.11 -5.45 -0.03
CA ALA A 38 9.51 -5.70 0.31
C ALA A 38 10.24 -6.60 -0.72
N SER A 39 9.49 -7.39 -1.50
CA SER A 39 10.06 -8.23 -2.57
C SER A 39 10.10 -7.54 -3.94
N LEU A 40 9.62 -6.30 -4.06
CA LEU A 40 9.66 -5.59 -5.33
C LEU A 40 11.12 -5.24 -5.68
N PRO A 41 11.52 -5.36 -6.95
CA PRO A 41 12.81 -4.84 -7.39
C PRO A 41 12.82 -3.32 -7.25
N GLU A 42 14.02 -2.75 -7.27
CA GLU A 42 14.19 -1.31 -7.39
C GLU A 42 13.46 -0.80 -8.64
N ALA A 43 12.85 0.38 -8.52
CA ALA A 43 12.12 0.97 -9.63
C ALA A 43 13.08 1.20 -10.81
N PRO A 44 12.69 0.85 -12.05
CA PRO A 44 13.55 1.06 -13.19
C PRO A 44 13.76 2.57 -13.39
N VAL A 45 15.02 3.00 -13.31
CA VAL A 45 15.43 4.38 -13.59
C VAL A 45 16.18 4.40 -14.93
N PRO A 46 15.77 5.24 -15.90
CA PRO A 46 16.50 5.35 -17.16
C PRO A 46 17.91 5.94 -16.95
N SER A 47 18.87 5.52 -17.77
CA SER A 47 20.26 5.98 -17.68
C SER A 47 20.45 7.47 -17.98
N GLU A 48 19.57 8.02 -18.82
CA GLU A 48 19.55 9.43 -19.17
C GLU A 48 18.10 9.94 -19.10
N VAL A 49 17.87 11.01 -18.33
CA VAL A 49 16.58 11.67 -18.20
C VAL A 49 16.58 12.92 -19.07
N LYS A 50 15.82 12.91 -20.18
CA LYS A 50 15.73 14.05 -21.11
C LYS A 50 14.79 15.14 -20.61
N THR A 51 13.66 14.73 -20.05
CA THR A 51 12.61 15.61 -19.53
C THR A 51 11.90 14.86 -18.42
N ALA A 52 11.60 15.56 -17.33
CA ALA A 52 10.84 15.03 -16.22
C ALA A 52 9.72 16.01 -15.87
N GLU A 53 8.52 15.50 -15.67
CA GLU A 53 7.39 16.26 -15.17
C GLU A 53 7.28 16.07 -13.66
N MET A 54 6.93 17.14 -12.96
CA MET A 54 6.69 17.11 -11.52
C MET A 54 5.19 17.34 -11.30
N ASP A 55 4.53 16.34 -10.72
CA ASP A 55 3.13 16.39 -10.32
C ASP A 55 3.01 16.33 -8.80
N GLU A 56 2.03 17.05 -8.24
CA GLU A 56 1.83 17.16 -6.79
C GLU A 56 0.54 16.45 -6.36
N LEU A 57 0.69 15.43 -5.50
CA LEU A 57 -0.44 14.73 -4.89
C LEU A 57 -0.43 14.91 -3.38
N PHE A 58 -1.48 15.54 -2.85
CA PHE A 58 -1.66 15.71 -1.41
C PHE A 58 -2.51 14.57 -0.84
N THR A 59 -2.03 13.95 0.24
CA THR A 59 -2.80 12.97 1.02
C THR A 59 -2.69 13.30 2.50
N PHE A 60 -3.79 13.19 3.23
CA PHE A 60 -3.77 13.34 4.68
C PHE A 60 -3.10 12.12 5.33
N ILE A 61 -1.94 12.34 5.94
CA ILE A 61 -1.25 11.34 6.76
C ILE A 61 -1.54 11.69 8.22
N GLY A 62 -2.36 10.87 8.88
CA GLY A 62 -2.61 11.02 10.30
C GLY A 62 -1.40 10.57 11.13
N ASN A 63 -0.90 11.44 12.01
CA ASN A 63 0.05 11.04 13.04
C ASN A 63 -0.68 10.26 14.13
N LYS A 64 -0.14 9.10 14.53
CA LYS A 64 -0.68 8.36 15.66
C LYS A 64 -0.55 9.23 16.91
N LYS A 65 -1.67 9.48 17.60
CA LYS A 65 -1.64 10.16 18.91
C LYS A 65 -0.79 9.33 19.88
N THR A 66 0.28 9.91 20.39
CA THR A 66 1.20 9.27 21.34
C THR A 66 0.86 9.57 22.80
N GLY A 67 0.02 10.58 23.06
CA GLY A 67 -0.50 10.91 24.39
C GLY A 67 -1.96 10.50 24.57
N SER A 68 -2.36 10.24 25.82
CA SER A 68 -3.77 10.12 26.18
C SER A 68 -4.47 11.45 25.95
N THR A 69 -5.54 11.46 25.15
CA THR A 69 -6.45 12.60 25.10
C THR A 69 -7.45 12.45 26.25
N SER A 70 -7.51 13.47 27.11
CA SER A 70 -8.48 13.59 28.21
C SER A 70 -9.93 13.64 27.73
#